data_AF-A0A3P1YDN6-F1
#
_entry.id   AF-A0A3P1YDN6-F1
#
_cell.length_a   1.000
_cell.length_b   1.000
_cell.length_c   1.000
_cell.angle_alpha   90.00
_cell.angle_beta   90.00
_cell.angle_gamma   90.00
#
_symmetry.space_group_name_H-M   'P 1'
#
loop_
_entity.id
_entity.type
_entity.pdbx_description
1 polymer ?
#
loop_
_entity_poly.entity_id
_entity_poly.type
_entity_poly.pdbx_seq_one_letter_code
_entity_poly.pdbx_strand_id
1 'polypeptide(L)'
;MPKTKQEIATVTPITVAPSPLSLKLGDALFSVLSVSADWSGDYRAQFELYGLNVKAINSAVGTAVWHAGKGRFLSVLNGSLTEFDKGDGMKLLEDSCGKFWHRTDAFIARLTDLKIKTDDKVTKACIDMARAVRQAVAEFIMLRRQVAVVRLDVDMFATAPRVELVGETVTFVRPHAPYPVANADSDVVADWLVHFPQCHEFLDALVAARFASSRKNAYLFFRAQSDWGKGLLFGAGGVLSRLGATVELSEGELLNILSGANSGVTASHFMGALALIVNECTRVTKKHFRLEESLALTPKYLTTQCVNLYMKIFTSADPIPGLSDSD
;
A
#
# COMPACT_ATOMS: atom_id res chain seq x y z
N MET A 1 -50.87 30.20 13.61
CA MET A 1 -49.47 29.90 13.22
C MET A 1 -49.47 28.82 12.15
N PRO A 2 -48.64 28.94 11.10
CA PRO A 2 -48.99 28.50 9.75
C PRO A 2 -48.51 27.07 9.43
N LYS A 3 -49.29 26.40 8.58
CA LYS A 3 -48.94 25.11 7.93
C LYS A 3 -48.04 25.40 6.73
N THR A 4 -46.78 25.00 6.79
CA THR A 4 -45.87 25.10 5.64
C THR A 4 -45.91 23.79 4.86
N LYS A 5 -46.47 23.84 3.63
CA LYS A 5 -46.29 22.80 2.61
C LYS A 5 -44.79 22.72 2.31
N GLN A 6 -44.18 21.55 2.49
CA GLN A 6 -42.87 21.25 1.91
C GLN A 6 -43.03 21.14 0.40
N GLU A 7 -42.52 22.13 -0.32
CA GLU A 7 -42.25 22.01 -1.76
C GLU A 7 -41.23 20.89 -1.96
N ILE A 8 -41.62 19.87 -2.73
CA ILE A 8 -40.71 18.86 -3.25
C ILE A 8 -39.84 19.60 -4.27
N ALA A 9 -38.61 19.94 -3.88
CA ALA A 9 -37.61 20.44 -4.80
C ALA A 9 -37.35 19.35 -5.85
N THR A 10 -37.82 19.57 -7.07
CA THR A 10 -37.39 18.84 -8.26
C THR A 10 -35.87 18.98 -8.37
N VAL A 11 -35.16 17.90 -8.09
CA VAL A 11 -33.72 17.79 -8.30
C VAL A 11 -33.47 17.84 -9.80
N THR A 12 -33.07 19.00 -10.31
CA THR A 12 -32.50 19.12 -11.65
C THR A 12 -31.24 18.24 -11.68
N PRO A 13 -31.07 17.32 -12.65
CA PRO A 13 -29.86 16.53 -12.72
C PRO A 13 -28.69 17.46 -13.00
N ILE A 14 -27.73 17.49 -12.07
CA ILE A 14 -26.43 18.12 -12.32
C ILE A 14 -25.81 17.33 -13.46
N THR A 15 -25.73 17.93 -14.65
CA THR A 15 -24.89 17.43 -15.74
C THR A 15 -23.44 17.57 -15.31
N VAL A 16 -22.96 16.55 -14.58
CA VAL A 16 -21.57 16.46 -14.14
C VAL A 16 -20.70 16.40 -15.40
N ALA A 17 -19.78 17.36 -15.54
CA ALA A 17 -18.84 17.37 -16.65
C ALA A 17 -18.11 16.01 -16.73
N PRO A 18 -17.91 15.45 -17.93
CA PRO A 18 -17.35 14.11 -18.08
C PRO A 18 -15.93 14.06 -17.54
N SER A 19 -15.61 12.97 -16.82
CA SER A 19 -14.27 12.80 -16.28
C SER A 19 -13.23 12.67 -17.40
N PRO A 20 -11.95 13.04 -17.18
CA PRO A 20 -10.91 12.86 -18.19
C PRO A 20 -10.75 11.41 -18.65
N LEU A 21 -11.00 10.43 -17.77
CA LEU A 21 -11.01 9.01 -18.13
C LEU A 21 -12.17 8.70 -19.08
N SER A 22 -13.36 9.24 -18.78
CA SER A 22 -14.54 9.07 -19.62
C SER A 22 -14.29 9.62 -21.03
N LEU A 23 -13.71 10.81 -21.16
CA LEU A 23 -13.34 11.38 -22.46
C LEU A 23 -12.43 10.45 -23.26
N LYS A 24 -11.36 9.93 -22.65
CA LYS A 24 -10.44 8.98 -23.31
C LYS A 24 -11.11 7.68 -23.73
N LEU A 25 -12.02 7.15 -22.93
CA LEU A 25 -12.80 5.96 -23.28
C LEU A 25 -13.78 6.24 -24.43
N GLY A 26 -14.35 7.44 -24.47
CA GLY A 26 -15.12 7.95 -25.60
C GLY A 26 -14.29 8.03 -26.87
N ASP A 27 -13.07 8.57 -26.79
CA ASP A 27 -12.13 8.63 -27.93
C ASP A 27 -11.76 7.23 -28.44
N ALA A 28 -11.56 6.27 -27.53
CA ALA A 28 -11.31 4.87 -27.89
C ALA A 28 -12.50 4.27 -28.67
N LEU A 29 -13.73 4.46 -28.17
CA LEU A 29 -14.94 4.02 -28.88
C LEU A 29 -15.10 4.71 -30.23
N PHE A 30 -14.85 6.02 -30.30
CA PHE A 30 -14.93 6.79 -31.53
C PHE A 30 -13.91 6.30 -32.56
N SER A 31 -12.68 6.02 -32.13
CA SER A 31 -11.60 5.61 -33.02
C SER A 31 -11.86 4.27 -33.74
N VAL A 32 -12.66 3.37 -33.15
CA VAL A 32 -12.91 2.02 -33.69
C VAL A 32 -14.33 1.86 -34.25
N LEU A 33 -15.33 2.49 -33.64
CA LEU A 33 -16.74 2.34 -34.01
C LEU A 33 -17.38 3.62 -34.57
N SER A 34 -16.64 4.72 -34.64
CA SER A 34 -17.19 6.04 -34.95
C SER A 34 -18.40 6.37 -34.09
N VAL A 35 -18.34 5.98 -32.80
CA VAL A 35 -19.36 6.25 -31.79
C VAL A 35 -18.84 7.34 -30.87
N SER A 36 -19.49 8.50 -30.88
CA SER A 36 -19.28 9.52 -29.85
C SER A 36 -20.04 9.14 -28.59
N ALA A 37 -19.42 9.32 -27.42
CA ALA A 37 -20.12 9.23 -26.16
C ALA A 37 -21.14 10.37 -26.05
N ASP A 38 -22.38 10.04 -25.69
CA ASP A 38 -23.39 11.04 -25.35
C ASP A 38 -23.22 11.43 -23.88
N TRP A 39 -22.66 12.61 -23.66
CA TRP A 39 -22.43 13.16 -22.31
C TRP A 39 -23.67 13.79 -21.69
N SER A 40 -24.77 13.89 -22.44
CA SER A 40 -26.03 14.44 -21.95
C SER A 40 -26.94 13.39 -21.28
N GLY A 41 -26.62 12.10 -21.41
CA GLY A 41 -27.33 10.96 -20.81
C GLY A 41 -26.46 10.07 -19.91
N ASP A 42 -26.94 8.86 -19.62
CA ASP A 42 -26.16 7.85 -18.87
C ASP A 42 -25.07 7.22 -19.75
N TYR A 43 -23.97 7.94 -19.90
CA TYR A 43 -22.80 7.51 -20.67
C TYR A 43 -22.21 6.18 -20.17
N ARG A 44 -22.43 5.80 -18.90
CA ARG A 44 -21.96 4.50 -18.39
C ARG A 44 -22.72 3.36 -19.07
N ALA A 45 -24.03 3.47 -19.19
CA ALA A 45 -24.85 2.49 -19.89
C ALA A 45 -24.41 2.34 -21.37
N GLN A 46 -24.05 3.47 -22.01
CA GLN A 46 -23.53 3.44 -23.38
C GLN A 46 -22.17 2.73 -23.48
N PHE A 47 -21.27 2.96 -22.52
CA PHE A 47 -19.98 2.28 -22.48
C PHE A 47 -20.11 0.77 -22.26
N GLU A 48 -20.97 0.37 -21.33
CA GLU A 48 -21.23 -1.05 -21.04
C GLU A 48 -21.90 -1.75 -22.22
N LEU A 49 -22.81 -1.07 -22.95
CA LEU A 49 -23.43 -1.57 -24.17
C LEU A 49 -22.37 -2.01 -25.21
N TYR A 50 -21.32 -1.22 -25.37
CA TYR A 50 -20.21 -1.52 -26.29
C TYR A 50 -19.10 -2.37 -25.65
N GLY A 51 -19.34 -2.95 -24.48
CA GLY A 51 -18.50 -3.97 -23.87
C GLY A 51 -17.43 -3.48 -22.92
N LEU A 52 -17.41 -2.19 -22.56
CA LEU A 52 -16.48 -1.69 -21.55
C LEU A 52 -16.89 -2.24 -20.17
N ASN A 53 -15.93 -2.87 -19.49
CA ASN A 53 -16.09 -3.35 -18.13
C ASN A 53 -15.74 -2.22 -17.15
N VAL A 54 -16.71 -1.32 -16.93
CA VAL A 54 -16.53 -0.13 -16.09
C VAL A 54 -16.09 -0.51 -14.66
N LYS A 55 -16.58 -1.63 -14.13
CA LYS A 55 -16.17 -2.14 -12.81
C LYS A 55 -14.68 -2.50 -12.77
N ALA A 56 -14.18 -3.26 -13.75
CA ALA A 56 -12.77 -3.64 -13.81
C ALA A 56 -11.86 -2.42 -14.04
N ILE A 57 -12.27 -1.49 -14.90
CA ILE A 57 -11.54 -0.25 -15.16
C ILE A 57 -11.45 0.61 -13.89
N ASN A 58 -12.56 0.80 -13.18
CA ASN A 58 -12.56 1.56 -11.92
C ASN A 58 -11.70 0.89 -10.86
N SER A 59 -11.72 -0.45 -10.78
CA SER A 59 -10.83 -1.20 -9.88
C SER A 59 -9.36 -0.96 -10.22
N ALA A 60 -8.98 -1.12 -11.49
CA ALA A 60 -7.61 -0.93 -11.95
C ALA A 60 -7.12 0.50 -11.72
N VAL A 61 -7.92 1.50 -12.10
CA VAL A 61 -7.60 2.91 -11.88
C VAL A 61 -7.56 3.23 -10.39
N GLY A 62 -8.41 2.62 -9.57
CA GLY A 62 -8.43 2.82 -8.12
C GLY A 62 -7.17 2.34 -7.42
N THR A 63 -6.59 1.22 -7.88
CA THR A 63 -5.45 0.56 -7.21
C THR A 63 -4.10 0.84 -7.85
N ALA A 64 -4.04 1.19 -9.13
CA ALA A 64 -2.80 1.40 -9.85
C ALA A 64 -2.34 2.87 -9.86
N VAL A 65 -1.02 3.06 -9.85
CA VAL A 65 -0.34 4.36 -9.99
C VAL A 65 0.87 4.21 -10.92
N TRP A 66 1.41 5.33 -11.38
CA TRP A 66 2.57 5.39 -12.28
C TRP A 66 3.77 6.03 -11.60
N HIS A 67 4.89 5.31 -11.53
CA HIS A 67 6.14 5.84 -11.02
C HIS A 67 7.01 6.36 -12.17
N ALA A 68 6.90 7.66 -12.47
CA ALA A 68 7.55 8.28 -13.64
C ALA A 68 9.08 8.10 -13.64
N GLY A 69 9.74 8.28 -12.49
CA GLY A 69 11.20 8.14 -12.39
C GLY A 69 11.74 6.71 -12.61
N LYS A 70 10.86 5.70 -12.65
CA LYS A 70 11.24 4.29 -12.85
C LYS A 70 10.60 3.68 -14.10
N GLY A 71 9.62 4.37 -14.70
CA GLY A 71 8.92 3.85 -15.88
C GLY A 71 8.04 2.64 -15.59
N ARG A 72 7.43 2.55 -14.40
CA ARG A 72 6.67 1.38 -13.94
C ARG A 72 5.29 1.73 -13.39
N PHE A 73 4.35 0.82 -13.59
CA PHE A 73 3.09 0.79 -12.87
C PHE A 73 3.28 0.11 -11.51
N LEU A 74 2.62 0.63 -10.50
CA LEU A 74 2.56 0.03 -9.18
C LEU A 74 1.10 -0.22 -8.85
N SER A 75 0.75 -1.42 -8.38
CA SER A 75 -0.61 -1.73 -7.92
C SER A 75 -0.56 -2.67 -6.73
N VAL A 76 -1.61 -2.65 -5.89
CA VAL A 76 -1.80 -3.67 -4.86
C VAL A 76 -2.71 -4.75 -5.39
N LEU A 77 -2.15 -5.95 -5.51
CA LEU A 77 -2.85 -7.15 -5.90
C LEU A 77 -2.80 -8.14 -4.74
N ASN A 78 -3.96 -8.67 -4.33
CA ASN A 78 -4.05 -9.63 -3.23
C ASN A 78 -3.33 -9.19 -1.94
N GLY A 79 -3.28 -7.88 -1.68
CA GLY A 79 -2.60 -7.28 -0.54
C GLY A 79 -1.09 -7.07 -0.70
N SER A 80 -0.48 -7.47 -1.81
CA SER A 80 0.95 -7.25 -2.08
C SER A 80 1.16 -6.13 -3.09
N LEU A 81 2.13 -5.26 -2.83
CA LEU A 81 2.59 -4.29 -3.82
C LEU A 81 3.28 -5.04 -4.96
N THR A 82 2.76 -4.87 -6.17
CA THR A 82 3.29 -5.46 -7.38
C THR A 82 3.71 -4.35 -8.33
N GLU A 83 4.93 -4.46 -8.86
CA GLU A 83 5.44 -3.55 -9.88
C GLU A 83 5.32 -4.21 -11.25
N PHE A 84 4.90 -3.43 -12.25
CA PHE A 84 4.84 -3.86 -13.63
C PHE A 84 5.58 -2.88 -14.51
N ASP A 85 6.31 -3.39 -15.48
CA ASP A 85 6.89 -2.54 -16.52
C ASP A 85 5.82 -1.95 -17.43
N LYS A 86 6.15 -0.84 -18.10
CA LYS A 86 5.24 -0.11 -19.00
C LYS A 86 4.62 -0.97 -20.11
N GLY A 87 5.31 -2.03 -20.54
CA GLY A 87 4.88 -2.92 -21.62
C GLY A 87 3.68 -3.79 -21.24
N ASP A 88 3.91 -5.07 -20.98
CA ASP A 88 2.83 -6.03 -20.65
C ASP A 88 2.15 -5.78 -19.30
N GLY A 89 2.56 -4.78 -18.53
CA GLY A 89 1.98 -4.47 -17.22
C GLY A 89 0.48 -4.19 -17.25
N MET A 90 -0.03 -3.62 -18.33
CA MET A 90 -1.48 -3.41 -18.48
C MET A 90 -2.25 -4.72 -18.67
N LYS A 91 -1.64 -5.72 -19.30
CA LYS A 91 -2.25 -7.05 -19.45
C LYS A 91 -2.32 -7.77 -18.12
N LEU A 92 -1.27 -7.67 -17.30
CA LEU A 92 -1.24 -8.23 -15.94
C LEU A 92 -2.27 -7.54 -15.02
N LEU A 93 -2.43 -6.22 -15.17
CA LEU A 93 -3.46 -5.47 -14.44
C LEU A 93 -4.87 -5.92 -14.86
N GLU A 94 -5.12 -6.15 -16.15
CA GLU A 94 -6.38 -6.75 -16.63
C GLU A 94 -6.61 -8.16 -16.09
N ASP A 95 -5.58 -8.99 -16.02
CA ASP A 95 -5.72 -10.37 -15.52
C ASP A 95 -6.08 -10.38 -14.03
N SER A 96 -5.74 -9.31 -13.30
CA SER A 96 -5.99 -9.18 -11.87
C SER A 96 -7.30 -8.47 -11.53
N CYS A 97 -7.68 -7.44 -12.30
CA CYS A 97 -8.92 -6.68 -12.09
C CYS A 97 -10.10 -7.15 -12.97
N GLY A 98 -9.83 -8.03 -13.94
CA GLY A 98 -10.74 -8.40 -15.01
C GLY A 98 -10.45 -7.65 -16.30
N LYS A 99 -10.78 -8.26 -17.45
CA LYS A 99 -10.61 -7.62 -18.77
C LYS A 99 -11.42 -6.33 -18.83
N PHE A 100 -10.81 -5.28 -19.37
CA PHE A 100 -11.43 -3.96 -19.49
C PHE A 100 -12.48 -3.88 -20.59
N TRP A 101 -12.41 -4.79 -21.56
CA TRP A 101 -13.33 -4.84 -22.68
C TRP A 101 -13.67 -6.27 -23.07
N HIS A 102 -14.91 -6.49 -23.46
CA HIS A 102 -15.43 -7.76 -23.96
C HIS A 102 -16.24 -7.54 -25.25
N ARG A 103 -16.26 -8.53 -26.13
CA ARG A 103 -17.09 -8.50 -27.33
C ARG A 103 -18.58 -8.59 -26.94
N THR A 104 -19.40 -7.67 -27.46
CA THR A 104 -20.87 -7.67 -27.29
C THR A 104 -21.60 -7.73 -28.62
N ASP A 105 -22.88 -8.09 -28.61
CA ASP A 105 -23.71 -8.11 -29.82
C ASP A 105 -23.90 -6.70 -30.40
N ALA A 106 -24.05 -5.69 -29.53
CA ALA A 106 -24.17 -4.29 -29.95
C ALA A 106 -22.89 -3.80 -30.67
N PHE A 107 -21.72 -4.25 -30.22
CA PHE A 107 -20.45 -4.00 -30.91
C PHE A 107 -20.45 -4.61 -32.32
N ILE A 108 -20.91 -5.85 -32.46
CA ILE A 108 -20.96 -6.56 -33.75
C ILE A 108 -22.01 -5.95 -34.70
N ALA A 109 -23.18 -5.59 -34.19
CA ALA A 109 -24.19 -4.87 -34.95
C ALA A 109 -23.61 -3.56 -35.52
N ARG A 110 -22.87 -2.80 -34.70
CA ARG A 110 -22.26 -1.56 -35.13
C ARG A 110 -21.17 -1.76 -36.20
N LEU A 111 -20.33 -2.78 -36.06
CA LEU A 111 -19.36 -3.14 -37.11
C LEU A 111 -20.07 -3.49 -38.43
N THR A 112 -21.21 -4.17 -38.35
CA THR A 112 -22.01 -4.53 -39.51
C THR A 112 -22.55 -3.29 -40.23
N ASP A 113 -23.03 -2.28 -39.49
CA ASP A 113 -23.47 -0.98 -40.02
C ASP A 113 -22.32 -0.24 -40.73
N LEU A 114 -21.11 -0.34 -40.19
CA LEU A 114 -19.87 0.17 -40.79
C LEU A 114 -19.38 -0.66 -41.98
N LYS A 115 -20.15 -1.67 -42.40
CA LYS A 115 -19.84 -2.59 -43.50
C LYS A 115 -18.58 -3.44 -43.24
N ILE A 116 -18.23 -3.65 -41.97
CA ILE A 116 -17.16 -4.56 -41.54
C ILE A 116 -17.81 -5.91 -41.22
N LYS A 117 -17.70 -6.87 -42.14
CA LYS A 117 -18.44 -8.15 -42.05
C LYS A 117 -17.59 -9.41 -42.16
N THR A 118 -16.33 -9.30 -42.58
CA THR A 118 -15.44 -10.46 -42.73
C THR A 118 -14.82 -10.82 -41.40
N ASP A 119 -14.73 -12.11 -41.07
CA ASP A 119 -14.23 -12.60 -39.78
C ASP A 119 -12.85 -12.02 -39.41
N ASP A 120 -11.93 -11.91 -40.38
CA ASP A 120 -10.61 -11.31 -40.16
C ASP A 120 -10.69 -9.83 -39.73
N LYS A 121 -11.60 -9.07 -40.34
CA LYS A 121 -11.77 -7.64 -40.02
C LYS A 121 -12.48 -7.45 -38.69
N VAL A 122 -13.45 -8.32 -38.38
CA VAL A 122 -14.12 -8.33 -37.08
C VAL A 122 -13.13 -8.69 -35.96
N THR A 123 -12.30 -9.70 -36.18
CA THR A 123 -11.24 -10.11 -35.24
C THR A 123 -10.24 -8.98 -35.02
N LYS A 124 -9.79 -8.33 -36.11
CA LYS A 124 -8.92 -7.15 -36.03
C LYS A 124 -9.57 -6.02 -35.24
N ALA A 125 -10.84 -5.70 -35.49
CA ALA A 125 -11.56 -4.66 -34.75
C ALA A 125 -11.69 -4.98 -33.26
N CYS A 126 -11.89 -6.25 -32.88
CA CYS A 126 -11.90 -6.66 -31.48
C CYS A 126 -10.53 -6.45 -30.80
N ILE A 127 -9.44 -6.80 -31.49
CA ILE A 127 -8.07 -6.59 -31.00
C ILE A 127 -7.78 -5.09 -30.86
N ASP A 128 -8.15 -4.30 -31.86
CA ASP A 128 -7.94 -2.85 -31.88
C ASP A 128 -8.76 -2.15 -30.78
N MET A 129 -10.01 -2.57 -30.55
CA MET A 129 -10.83 -2.07 -29.44
C MET A 129 -10.21 -2.38 -28.08
N ALA A 130 -9.85 -3.64 -27.85
CA ALA A 130 -9.21 -4.03 -26.59
C ALA A 130 -7.89 -3.27 -26.36
N ARG A 131 -7.12 -3.00 -27.41
CA ARG A 131 -5.90 -2.18 -27.35
C ARG A 131 -6.21 -0.71 -27.05
N ALA A 132 -7.19 -0.11 -27.72
CA ALA A 132 -7.57 1.28 -27.53
C ALA A 132 -8.06 1.55 -26.10
N VAL A 133 -8.88 0.66 -25.54
CA VAL A 133 -9.35 0.76 -24.15
C VAL A 133 -8.18 0.63 -23.16
N ARG A 134 -7.27 -0.34 -23.35
CA ARG A 134 -6.06 -0.46 -22.51
C ARG A 134 -5.22 0.81 -22.55
N GLN A 135 -5.00 1.36 -23.74
CA GLN A 135 -4.21 2.57 -23.92
C GLN A 135 -4.85 3.76 -23.21
N ALA A 136 -6.17 3.94 -23.33
CA ALA A 136 -6.92 4.98 -22.65
C ALA A 136 -6.75 4.92 -21.12
N VAL A 137 -6.85 3.71 -20.53
CA VAL A 137 -6.66 3.48 -19.10
C VAL A 137 -5.21 3.73 -18.68
N ALA A 138 -4.24 3.19 -19.43
CA ALA A 138 -2.82 3.34 -19.16
C ALA A 138 -2.40 4.82 -19.14
N GLU A 139 -2.78 5.57 -20.17
CA GLU A 139 -2.45 6.99 -20.26
C GLU A 139 -3.15 7.81 -19.17
N PHE A 140 -4.37 7.44 -18.77
CA PHE A 140 -5.03 8.11 -17.65
C PHE A 140 -4.20 7.93 -16.36
N ILE A 141 -3.79 6.70 -16.03
CA ILE A 141 -2.95 6.41 -14.86
C ILE A 141 -1.62 7.17 -14.97
N MET A 142 -0.96 7.11 -16.13
CA MET A 142 0.32 7.79 -16.37
C MET A 142 0.25 9.31 -16.28
N LEU A 143 -0.88 9.94 -16.63
CA LEU A 143 -1.01 11.40 -16.61
C LEU A 143 -1.58 11.95 -15.30
N ARG A 144 -2.43 11.18 -14.62
CA ARG A 144 -3.23 11.67 -13.49
C ARG A 144 -2.91 10.99 -12.17
N ARG A 145 -2.19 9.88 -12.17
CA ARG A 145 -1.83 9.11 -10.97
C ARG A 145 -0.32 8.88 -10.89
N GLN A 146 0.45 9.95 -11.14
CA GLN A 146 1.91 9.93 -11.03
C GLN A 146 2.35 9.98 -9.57
N VAL A 147 3.36 9.19 -9.24
CA VAL A 147 3.94 9.13 -7.90
C VAL A 147 5.46 9.17 -7.95
N ALA A 148 6.05 9.79 -6.94
CA ALA A 148 7.48 9.83 -6.71
C ALA A 148 7.85 9.07 -5.43
N VAL A 149 6.93 8.94 -4.47
CA VAL A 149 7.16 8.29 -3.18
C VAL A 149 6.15 7.19 -2.95
N VAL A 150 6.65 6.00 -2.59
CA VAL A 150 5.83 4.84 -2.24
C VAL A 150 5.94 4.58 -0.75
N ARG A 151 4.80 4.56 -0.08
CA ARG A 151 4.66 4.20 1.33
C ARG A 151 3.81 2.95 1.46
N LEU A 152 4.19 2.13 2.43
CA LEU A 152 3.45 0.95 2.84
C LEU A 152 3.06 1.16 4.31
N ASP A 153 1.78 0.96 4.62
CA ASP A 153 1.28 1.16 5.96
C ASP A 153 0.27 0.09 6.37
N VAL A 154 0.09 -0.04 7.68
CA VAL A 154 -0.89 -0.95 8.28
C VAL A 154 -1.87 -0.14 9.10
N ASP A 155 -3.15 -0.31 8.81
CA ASP A 155 -4.22 0.25 9.61
C ASP A 155 -4.78 -0.84 10.54
N MET A 156 -4.69 -0.58 11.83
CA MET A 156 -5.08 -1.53 12.88
C MET A 156 -6.60 -1.73 12.96
N PHE A 157 -7.38 -0.83 12.35
CA PHE A 157 -8.84 -0.80 12.44
C PHE A 157 -9.54 -0.99 11.08
N ALA A 158 -8.79 -0.89 9.98
CA ALA A 158 -9.35 -1.14 8.66
C ALA A 158 -9.75 -2.61 8.47
N THR A 159 -10.87 -2.83 7.79
CA THR A 159 -11.35 -4.17 7.40
C THR A 159 -10.99 -4.53 5.96
N ALA A 160 -10.59 -3.54 5.15
CA ALA A 160 -10.22 -3.72 3.75
C ALA A 160 -8.99 -2.86 3.39
N PRO A 161 -8.14 -3.33 2.46
CA PRO A 161 -7.01 -2.55 1.95
C PRO A 161 -7.49 -1.36 1.13
N ARG A 162 -6.67 -0.30 1.11
CA ARG A 162 -6.93 0.90 0.30
C ARG A 162 -5.65 1.53 -0.20
N VAL A 163 -5.81 2.40 -1.19
CA VAL A 163 -4.73 3.20 -1.77
C VAL A 163 -5.07 4.66 -1.55
N GLU A 164 -4.18 5.38 -0.88
CA GLU A 164 -4.29 6.81 -0.66
C GLU A 164 -3.29 7.53 -1.55
N LEU A 165 -3.77 8.50 -2.32
CA LEU A 165 -2.93 9.34 -3.18
C LEU A 165 -3.00 10.77 -2.66
N VAL A 166 -1.88 11.30 -2.18
CA VAL A 166 -1.77 12.68 -1.70
C VAL A 166 -0.55 13.33 -2.35
N GLY A 167 -0.79 14.27 -3.26
CA GLY A 167 0.27 14.83 -4.10
C GLY A 167 0.98 13.73 -4.90
N GLU A 168 2.30 13.67 -4.81
CA GLU A 168 3.13 12.65 -5.48
C GLU A 168 3.42 11.43 -4.58
N THR A 169 2.76 11.32 -3.43
CA THR A 169 2.92 10.18 -2.52
C THR A 169 1.74 9.23 -2.66
N VAL A 170 2.04 7.95 -2.88
CA VAL A 170 1.08 6.86 -2.72
C VAL A 170 1.34 6.12 -1.42
N THR A 171 0.28 5.92 -0.64
CA THR A 171 0.31 5.05 0.53
C THR A 171 -0.60 3.86 0.29
N PHE A 172 0.00 2.68 0.31
CA PHE A 172 -0.71 1.42 0.26
C PHE A 172 -1.00 0.95 1.68
N VAL A 173 -2.26 1.01 2.08
CA VAL A 173 -2.69 0.71 3.45
C VAL A 173 -3.31 -0.69 3.48
N ARG A 174 -2.80 -1.55 4.35
CA ARG A 174 -3.34 -2.89 4.59
C ARG A 174 -4.02 -2.98 5.96
N PRO A 175 -5.09 -3.77 6.09
CA PRO A 175 -5.59 -4.20 7.40
C PRO A 175 -4.50 -4.92 8.18
N HIS A 176 -4.46 -4.70 9.48
CA HIS A 176 -3.68 -5.53 10.39
C HIS A 176 -4.20 -6.97 10.38
N ALA A 177 -3.28 -7.94 10.29
CA ALA A 177 -3.59 -9.34 10.55
C ALA A 177 -3.43 -9.57 12.06
N PRO A 178 -4.51 -9.93 12.79
CA PRO A 178 -4.43 -10.17 14.23
C PRO A 178 -3.37 -11.21 14.58
N TYR A 179 -2.65 -10.99 15.67
CA TYR A 179 -1.72 -11.98 16.19
C TYR A 179 -2.46 -13.27 16.56
N PRO A 180 -1.89 -14.46 16.24
CA PRO A 180 -2.48 -15.72 16.66
C PRO A 180 -2.63 -15.77 18.17
N VAL A 181 -3.81 -16.19 18.63
CA VAL A 181 -4.03 -16.50 20.05
C VAL A 181 -3.43 -17.87 20.31
N ALA A 182 -2.32 -17.89 21.05
CA ALA A 182 -1.73 -19.14 21.53
C ALA A 182 -2.27 -19.50 22.91
N ASN A 183 -2.52 -20.78 23.15
CA ASN A 183 -2.70 -21.28 24.50
C ASN A 183 -1.32 -21.31 25.19
N ALA A 184 -1.04 -20.30 25.99
CA ALA A 184 0.15 -20.29 26.84
C ALA A 184 -0.11 -21.13 28.10
N ASP A 185 0.88 -21.91 28.50
CA ASP A 185 0.88 -22.61 29.78
C ASP A 185 0.94 -21.56 30.91
N SER A 186 -0.03 -21.60 31.82
CA SER A 186 -0.15 -20.63 32.91
C SER A 186 1.06 -20.65 33.85
N ASP A 187 1.67 -21.82 34.05
CA ASP A 187 2.80 -21.97 34.97
C ASP A 187 4.05 -21.32 34.35
N VAL A 188 4.26 -21.51 33.04
CA VAL A 188 5.35 -20.85 32.29
C VAL A 188 5.16 -19.33 32.28
N VAL A 189 3.92 -18.85 32.15
CA VAL A 189 3.62 -17.42 32.21
C VAL A 189 3.94 -16.86 33.60
N ALA A 190 3.55 -17.56 34.67
CA ALA A 190 3.83 -17.14 36.04
C ALA A 190 5.34 -17.06 36.30
N ASP A 191 6.11 -18.07 35.91
CA ASP A 191 7.57 -18.08 36.03
C ASP A 191 8.22 -16.93 35.25
N TRP A 192 7.73 -16.65 34.04
CA TRP A 192 8.22 -15.54 33.23
C TRP A 192 7.95 -14.17 33.86
N LEU A 193 6.79 -13.98 34.47
CA LEU A 193 6.44 -12.72 35.14
C LEU A 193 7.26 -12.51 36.42
N VAL A 194 7.70 -13.58 37.09
CA VAL A 194 8.65 -13.49 38.20
C VAL A 194 10.04 -13.10 37.69
N HIS A 195 10.49 -13.69 36.58
CA HIS A 195 11.78 -13.38 35.94
C HIS A 195 11.82 -11.95 35.36
N PHE A 196 10.72 -11.50 34.76
CA PHE A 196 10.57 -10.15 34.20
C PHE A 196 9.35 -9.42 34.79
N PRO A 197 9.48 -8.84 36.00
CA PRO A 197 8.36 -8.17 36.68
C PRO A 197 7.74 -7.01 35.89
N GLN A 198 8.52 -6.34 35.06
CA GLN A 198 8.07 -5.21 34.22
C GLN A 198 7.51 -5.64 32.87
N CYS A 199 7.26 -6.94 32.66
CA CYS A 199 6.80 -7.45 31.37
C CYS A 199 5.50 -6.79 30.89
N HIS A 200 4.54 -6.56 31.80
CA HIS A 200 3.29 -5.86 31.45
C HIS A 200 3.54 -4.42 31.02
N GLU A 201 4.32 -3.64 31.78
CA GLU A 201 4.68 -2.26 31.43
C GLU A 201 5.41 -2.20 30.08
N PHE A 202 6.27 -3.18 29.80
CA PHE A 202 6.94 -3.32 28.52
C PHE A 202 5.96 -3.56 27.36
N LEU A 203 5.01 -4.48 27.53
CA LEU A 203 3.97 -4.76 26.53
C LEU A 203 3.05 -3.56 26.32
N ASP A 204 2.66 -2.88 27.39
CA ASP A 204 1.86 -1.65 27.33
C ASP A 204 2.61 -0.56 26.57
N ALA A 205 3.91 -0.40 26.82
CA ALA A 205 4.73 0.57 26.09
C ALA A 205 4.84 0.24 24.59
N LEU A 206 4.98 -1.04 24.22
CA LEU A 206 4.97 -1.48 22.82
C LEU A 206 3.66 -1.12 22.12
N VAL A 207 2.52 -1.39 22.75
CA VAL A 207 1.20 -1.08 22.21
C VAL A 207 0.96 0.43 22.18
N ALA A 208 1.30 1.16 23.25
CA ALA A 208 1.15 2.60 23.31
C ALA A 208 1.95 3.30 22.20
N ALA A 209 3.18 2.86 21.93
CA ALA A 209 4.00 3.40 20.83
C ALA A 209 3.36 3.22 19.45
N ARG A 210 2.52 2.18 19.25
CA ARG A 210 1.76 1.97 18.01
C ARG A 210 0.77 3.10 17.75
N PHE A 211 0.07 3.52 18.81
CA PHE A 211 -1.07 4.44 18.74
C PHE A 211 -0.74 5.88 19.16
N ALA A 212 0.48 6.13 19.64
CA ALA A 212 0.92 7.46 20.03
C ALA A 212 0.86 8.44 18.84
N SER A 213 0.41 9.67 19.11
CA SER A 213 0.36 10.77 18.15
C SER A 213 1.75 11.25 17.72
N SER A 214 2.75 11.05 18.58
CA SER A 214 4.16 11.17 18.25
C SER A 214 4.96 10.07 18.95
N ARG A 215 5.95 9.55 18.24
CA ARG A 215 6.82 8.45 18.64
C ARG A 215 8.26 8.90 18.80
N LYS A 216 8.50 10.21 18.75
CA LYS A 216 9.80 10.83 18.99
C LYS A 216 10.46 10.37 20.30
N ASN A 217 9.67 10.04 21.33
CA ASN A 217 10.20 9.59 22.63
C ASN A 217 9.95 8.09 22.89
N ALA A 218 9.45 7.34 21.90
CA ALA A 218 9.16 5.91 22.04
C ALA A 218 10.45 5.08 21.94
N TYR A 219 11.31 5.23 22.95
CA TYR A 219 12.59 4.54 23.08
C TYR A 219 12.61 3.73 24.36
N LEU A 220 13.21 2.54 24.27
CA LEU A 220 13.49 1.68 25.42
C LEU A 220 14.94 1.23 25.35
N PHE A 221 15.65 1.36 26.48
CA PHE A 221 16.94 0.71 26.65
C PHE A 221 16.76 -0.54 27.50
N PHE A 222 16.94 -1.70 26.87
CA PHE A 222 16.85 -3.00 27.51
C PHE A 222 18.26 -3.47 27.89
N ARG A 223 18.71 -3.05 29.08
CA ARG A 223 19.99 -3.48 29.63
C ARG A 223 19.80 -4.78 30.39
N ALA A 224 20.41 -5.86 29.90
CA ALA A 224 20.36 -7.15 30.58
C ALA A 224 21.57 -8.00 30.24
N GLN A 225 21.99 -8.85 31.18
CA GLN A 225 23.06 -9.84 30.96
C GLN A 225 22.78 -10.70 29.72
N SER A 226 23.82 -11.22 29.08
CA SER A 226 23.71 -11.95 27.81
C SER A 226 22.78 -13.16 27.92
N ASP A 227 22.79 -13.84 29.05
CA ASP A 227 22.00 -15.02 29.41
C ASP A 227 20.63 -14.71 30.04
N TRP A 228 20.21 -13.44 30.09
CA TRP A 228 18.91 -13.04 30.66
C TRP A 228 17.69 -13.66 29.94
N GLY A 229 17.86 -14.21 28.73
CA GLY A 229 16.75 -14.78 27.96
C GLY A 229 16.10 -13.80 26.98
N LYS A 230 16.80 -12.73 26.59
CA LYS A 230 16.35 -11.76 25.56
C LYS A 230 15.96 -12.44 24.25
N GLY A 231 16.63 -13.55 23.92
CA GLY A 231 16.33 -14.37 22.74
C GLY A 231 14.91 -14.93 22.71
N LEU A 232 14.27 -15.15 23.87
CA LEU A 232 12.87 -15.60 23.95
C LEU A 232 11.88 -14.54 23.45
N LEU A 233 12.21 -13.26 23.63
CA LEU A 233 11.40 -12.14 23.15
C LEU A 233 11.76 -11.77 21.71
N PHE A 234 13.06 -11.55 21.46
CA PHE A 234 13.54 -10.81 20.30
C PHE A 234 14.35 -11.62 19.30
N GLY A 235 14.90 -12.78 19.69
CA GLY A 235 15.75 -13.57 18.80
C GLY A 235 14.97 -14.09 17.58
N ALA A 236 15.67 -14.69 16.61
CA ALA A 236 15.04 -15.22 15.39
C ALA A 236 13.87 -16.20 15.66
N GLY A 237 13.93 -16.96 16.76
CA GLY A 237 12.85 -17.84 17.24
C GLY A 237 11.98 -17.24 18.36
N GLY A 238 12.22 -15.99 18.74
CA GLY A 238 11.53 -15.29 19.81
C GLY A 238 10.06 -15.06 19.51
N VAL A 239 9.25 -14.83 20.55
CA VAL A 239 7.80 -14.66 20.43
C VAL A 239 7.47 -13.45 19.54
N LEU A 240 8.08 -12.29 19.76
CA LEU A 240 7.75 -11.08 19.00
C LEU A 240 8.22 -11.18 17.54
N SER A 241 9.38 -11.80 17.30
CA SER A 241 9.92 -12.01 15.95
C SER A 241 9.05 -12.98 15.14
N ARG A 242 8.59 -14.08 15.75
CA ARG A 242 7.64 -15.02 15.10
C ARG A 242 6.28 -14.40 14.79
N LEU A 243 5.86 -13.43 15.60
CA LEU A 243 4.65 -12.65 15.35
C LEU A 243 4.83 -11.58 14.26
N GLY A 244 6.06 -11.36 13.76
CA GLY A 244 6.38 -10.25 12.86
C GLY A 244 6.24 -8.88 13.53
N ALA A 245 6.26 -8.83 14.87
CA ALA A 245 6.10 -7.61 15.66
C ALA A 245 7.42 -6.83 15.82
N THR A 246 8.54 -7.38 15.38
CA THR A 246 9.87 -6.78 15.53
C THR A 246 10.66 -6.83 14.22
N VAL A 247 11.44 -5.79 13.97
CA VAL A 247 12.52 -5.80 12.99
C VAL A 247 13.83 -5.66 13.74
N GLU A 248 14.73 -6.61 13.59
CA GLU A 248 16.05 -6.57 14.22
C GLU A 248 17.10 -6.06 13.22
N LEU A 249 17.93 -5.11 13.66
CA LEU A 249 19.08 -4.59 12.94
C LEU A 249 20.28 -4.54 13.88
N SER A 250 21.48 -4.79 13.34
CA SER A 250 22.71 -4.43 14.03
C SER A 250 22.93 -2.92 14.04
N GLU A 251 23.76 -2.42 14.97
CA GLU A 251 24.17 -1.00 15.00
C GLU A 251 24.76 -0.55 13.64
N GLY A 252 25.61 -1.38 13.05
CA GLY A 252 26.27 -1.08 11.77
C GLY A 252 25.29 -0.96 10.60
N GLU A 253 24.32 -1.88 10.49
CA GLU A 253 23.29 -1.82 9.46
C GLU A 253 22.42 -0.58 9.59
N LEU A 254 21.99 -0.25 10.82
CA LEU A 254 21.20 0.94 11.08
C LEU A 254 21.94 2.23 10.69
N LEU A 255 23.22 2.35 11.05
CA LEU A 255 24.04 3.51 10.68
C LEU A 255 24.24 3.64 9.17
N ASN A 256 24.35 2.52 8.46
CA ASN A 256 24.43 2.49 7.00
C ASN A 256 23.10 2.93 6.35
N ILE A 257 21.96 2.48 6.88
CA ILE A 257 20.64 2.92 6.40
C ILE A 257 20.49 4.44 6.62
N LEU A 258 20.86 4.94 7.80
CA LEU A 258 20.79 6.36 8.13
C LEU A 258 21.71 7.25 7.29
N SER A 259 22.76 6.68 6.69
CA SER A 259 23.63 7.38 5.74
C SER A 259 23.17 7.29 4.28
N GLY A 260 22.06 6.59 4.02
CA GLY A 260 21.46 6.43 2.69
C GLY A 260 22.03 5.27 1.87
N ALA A 261 22.79 4.37 2.50
CA ALA A 261 23.30 3.17 1.84
C ALA A 261 22.16 2.17 1.54
N ASN A 262 22.46 1.21 0.66
CA ASN A 262 21.49 0.17 0.33
C ASN A 262 21.14 -0.66 1.56
N SER A 263 19.84 -0.84 1.81
CA SER A 263 19.35 -1.65 2.92
C SER A 263 19.08 -3.10 2.47
N GLY A 264 19.48 -4.06 3.31
CA GLY A 264 19.07 -5.46 3.17
C GLY A 264 17.61 -5.68 3.56
N VAL A 265 17.08 -4.79 4.42
CA VAL A 265 15.67 -4.76 4.80
C VAL A 265 14.83 -3.93 3.81
N THR A 266 13.57 -4.32 3.68
CA THR A 266 12.56 -3.68 2.83
C THR A 266 11.37 -3.25 3.68
N ALA A 267 10.48 -2.44 3.12
CA ALA A 267 9.27 -2.03 3.83
C ALA A 267 8.37 -3.19 4.25
N SER A 268 8.39 -4.33 3.55
CA SER A 268 7.61 -5.50 3.95
C SER A 268 8.02 -6.07 5.30
N HIS A 269 9.27 -5.89 5.74
CA HIS A 269 9.71 -6.32 7.07
C HIS A 269 9.11 -5.46 8.18
N PHE A 270 8.86 -4.18 7.90
CA PHE A 270 8.26 -3.25 8.85
C PHE A 270 6.73 -3.31 8.86
N MET A 271 6.11 -4.09 7.95
CA MET A 271 4.67 -4.26 7.90
C MET A 271 4.18 -5.05 9.11
N GLY A 272 3.49 -4.37 10.02
CA GLY A 272 2.97 -4.98 11.25
C GLY A 272 3.98 -5.00 12.41
N ALA A 273 5.20 -4.52 12.19
CA ALA A 273 6.17 -4.36 13.25
C ALA A 273 5.70 -3.29 14.27
N LEU A 274 5.87 -3.62 15.55
CA LEU A 274 5.64 -2.74 16.70
C LEU A 274 6.95 -2.16 17.25
N ALA A 275 8.08 -2.79 16.94
CA ALA A 275 9.39 -2.31 17.39
C ALA A 275 10.49 -2.50 16.35
N LEU A 276 11.39 -1.53 16.27
CA LEU A 276 12.74 -1.70 15.74
C LEU A 276 13.66 -2.07 16.90
N ILE A 277 14.41 -3.15 16.75
CA ILE A 277 15.40 -3.62 17.72
C ILE A 277 16.78 -3.36 17.17
N VAL A 278 17.60 -2.70 17.97
CA VAL A 278 19.04 -2.52 17.72
C VAL A 278 19.78 -3.43 18.70
N ASN A 279 20.24 -4.56 18.18
CA ASN A 279 20.91 -5.57 18.99
C ASN A 279 22.39 -5.23 19.19
N GLU A 280 22.92 -5.60 20.35
CA GLU A 280 24.32 -5.37 20.78
C GLU A 280 24.80 -3.94 20.53
N CYS A 281 24.00 -2.96 20.95
CA CYS A 281 24.36 -1.56 20.76
C CYS A 281 25.54 -1.18 21.66
N THR A 282 26.61 -0.68 21.08
CA THR A 282 27.81 -0.26 21.82
C THR A 282 27.83 1.23 22.15
N ARG A 283 27.07 2.03 21.39
CA ARG A 283 27.03 3.50 21.52
C ARG A 283 25.74 4.09 20.96
N VAL A 284 25.27 5.17 21.59
CA VAL A 284 24.18 6.00 21.05
C VAL A 284 24.70 7.38 20.69
N THR A 285 24.85 7.59 19.38
CA THR A 285 25.25 8.88 18.80
C THR A 285 24.04 9.73 18.40
N LYS A 286 24.26 11.03 18.14
CA LYS A 286 23.23 11.95 17.64
C LYS A 286 22.51 11.48 16.36
N LYS A 287 23.13 10.58 15.57
CA LYS A 287 22.49 10.01 14.38
C LYS A 287 21.26 9.16 14.73
N HIS A 288 21.27 8.51 15.90
CA HIS A 288 20.13 7.69 16.37
C HIS A 288 18.93 8.54 16.74
N PHE A 289 19.12 9.78 17.20
CA PHE A 289 18.00 10.71 17.47
C PHE A 289 17.19 11.08 16.21
N ARG A 290 17.67 10.75 15.00
CA ARG A 290 16.91 10.89 13.75
C ARG A 290 15.84 9.80 13.58
N LEU A 291 15.82 8.78 14.43
CA LEU A 291 14.81 7.72 14.45
C LEU A 291 13.55 8.22 15.16
N GLU A 292 12.86 9.20 14.59
CA GLU A 292 11.63 9.73 15.19
C GLU A 292 10.43 8.88 14.71
N GLU A 293 9.68 9.36 13.72
CA GLU A 293 8.42 8.74 13.29
C GLU A 293 8.60 7.71 12.17
N SER A 294 9.65 7.86 11.36
CA SER A 294 9.81 7.09 10.12
C SER A 294 11.28 6.87 9.75
N LEU A 295 11.53 5.83 8.94
CA LEU A 295 12.83 5.50 8.39
C LEU A 295 12.73 5.42 6.86
N ALA A 296 13.62 6.12 6.17
CA ALA A 296 13.79 5.96 4.73
C ALA A 296 14.71 4.75 4.47
N LEU A 297 14.21 3.81 3.67
CA LEU A 297 14.93 2.63 3.22
C LEU A 297 15.23 2.79 1.74
N THR A 298 16.45 2.40 1.34
CA THR A 298 16.85 2.32 -0.07
C THR A 298 17.16 0.86 -0.39
N PRO A 299 16.14 0.00 -0.59
CA PRO A 299 16.41 -1.40 -0.89
C PRO A 299 17.02 -1.56 -2.28
N LYS A 300 17.85 -2.58 -2.44
CA LYS A 300 18.50 -2.87 -3.71
C LYS A 300 17.45 -3.13 -4.81
N TYR A 301 17.57 -2.45 -5.94
CA TYR A 301 16.69 -2.58 -7.12
C TYR A 301 15.23 -2.15 -6.96
N LEU A 302 14.83 -1.69 -5.77
CA LEU A 302 13.48 -1.17 -5.51
C LEU A 302 13.50 0.36 -5.41
N THR A 303 12.32 0.95 -5.47
CA THR A 303 12.15 2.38 -5.16
C THR A 303 12.42 2.62 -3.67
N THR A 304 12.95 3.79 -3.33
CA THR A 304 13.08 4.24 -1.93
C THR A 304 11.72 4.17 -1.25
N GLN A 305 11.69 3.51 -0.11
CA GLN A 305 10.48 3.29 0.67
C GLN A 305 10.59 4.03 1.99
N CYS A 306 9.49 4.61 2.46
CA CYS A 306 9.42 5.17 3.81
C CYS A 306 8.56 4.26 4.68
N VAL A 307 9.10 3.84 5.82
CA VAL A 307 8.41 3.00 6.80
C VAL A 307 8.17 3.73 8.08
N ASN A 308 7.05 3.42 8.73
CA ASN A 308 6.75 3.93 10.07
C ASN A 308 7.61 3.22 11.12
N LEU A 309 8.20 3.99 12.02
CA LEU A 309 8.83 3.48 13.24
C LEU A 309 7.86 3.64 14.40
N TYR A 310 7.89 2.66 15.32
CA TYR A 310 7.04 2.63 16.51
C TYR A 310 7.93 2.70 17.75
N MET A 311 8.04 1.61 18.51
CA MET A 311 9.03 1.50 19.58
C MET A 311 10.43 1.31 19.00
N LYS A 312 11.46 1.88 19.63
CA LYS A 312 12.87 1.65 19.31
C LYS A 312 13.54 1.06 20.54
N ILE A 313 13.92 -0.20 20.45
CA ILE A 313 14.52 -0.95 21.56
C ILE A 313 16.00 -1.09 21.28
N PHE A 314 16.82 -0.52 22.16
CA PHE A 314 18.26 -0.74 22.17
C PHE A 314 18.56 -1.80 23.21
N THR A 315 19.30 -2.84 22.84
CA THR A 315 19.69 -3.89 23.78
C THR A 315 21.20 -3.91 23.94
N SER A 316 21.66 -4.09 25.17
CA SER A 316 23.08 -4.32 25.47
C SER A 316 23.24 -5.04 26.81
N ALA A 317 24.30 -5.83 26.92
CA ALA A 317 24.77 -6.36 28.20
C ALA A 317 25.67 -5.33 28.92
N ASP A 318 26.49 -4.63 28.14
CA ASP A 318 27.45 -3.66 28.64
C ASP A 318 26.82 -2.28 28.84
N PRO A 319 27.36 -1.46 29.77
CA PRO A 319 26.96 -0.07 29.89
C PRO A 319 27.26 0.69 28.59
N ILE A 320 26.31 1.52 28.16
CA ILE A 320 26.46 2.38 26.99
C ILE A 320 26.71 3.82 27.45
N PRO A 321 27.83 4.45 27.08
CA PRO A 321 28.12 5.84 27.41
C PRO A 321 27.00 6.79 26.93
N GLY A 322 26.45 7.58 27.85
CA GLY A 322 25.37 8.55 27.57
C GLY A 322 23.95 7.98 27.64
N LEU A 323 23.77 6.69 27.93
CA LEU A 323 22.45 6.08 28.22
C LEU A 323 22.41 5.41 29.60
N SER A 324 23.52 4.86 30.03
CA SER A 324 23.73 4.40 31.40
C SER A 324 24.96 5.11 31.91
N ASP A 325 24.82 5.87 32.98
CA ASP A 325 25.98 6.43 33.67
C ASP A 325 26.87 5.25 34.11
N SER A 326 28.15 5.33 33.73
CA SER A 326 29.20 4.60 34.41
C SER A 326 29.52 5.39 35.67
N ASP A 327 29.25 4.81 36.84
CA ASP A 327 30.14 5.04 37.97
C ASP A 327 31.52 4.46 37.63
#